data_AF-A0A3T0W458-F1
#
_entry.id   AF-A0A3T0W458-F1
#
_cell.length_a   1.000
_cell.length_b   1.000
_cell.length_c   1.000
_cell.angle_alpha   90.00
_cell.angle_beta   90.00
_cell.angle_gamma   90.00
#
_symmetry.space_group_name_H-M   'P 1'
#
loop_
_entity.id
_entity.type
_entity.pdbx_description
1 polymer ?
#
loop_
_entity_poly.entity_id
_entity_poly.type
_entity_poly.pdbx_seq_one_letter_code
_entity_poly.pdbx_strand_id
1 'polypeptide(L)'
;MGPIAIAVGLAKLTGLDEKLGDWLSGSNAAGVANKVIDIAKTVTGTKDPANLVDALSSNDTLQTQFRLAVLNKEQELAILALKNVQGARQMQQAALDQDDRVAKRFIYYFSWFWAIATSLYIAAITFVDIPEGSERFADTILGFLLGTTLGAILNFFYGSSQGSKSKTDLIGRYK
;
A
#
# COMPACT_ATOMS: atom_id res chain seq x y z
N MET A 1 6.23 -8.28 -23.83
CA MET A 1 6.32 -8.38 -22.35
C MET A 1 5.86 -7.05 -21.74
N GLY A 2 5.18 -7.08 -20.59
CA GLY A 2 4.79 -5.84 -19.90
C GLY A 2 6.01 -5.09 -19.32
N PRO A 3 5.93 -3.76 -19.12
CA PRO A 3 7.06 -2.93 -18.68
C PRO A 3 7.65 -3.39 -17.34
N ILE A 4 6.80 -3.86 -16.41
CA ILE A 4 7.25 -4.38 -15.11
C ILE A 4 8.12 -5.64 -15.29
N ALA A 5 7.72 -6.57 -16.17
CA ALA A 5 8.47 -7.79 -16.41
C ALA A 5 9.86 -7.51 -17.03
N ILE A 6 9.94 -6.54 -17.94
CA ILE A 6 11.20 -6.10 -18.54
C ILE A 6 12.10 -5.46 -17.47
N ALA A 7 11.56 -4.56 -16.64
CA ALA A 7 12.30 -3.92 -15.55
C ALA A 7 12.81 -4.93 -14.51
N VAL A 8 12.02 -5.96 -14.18
CA VAL A 8 12.45 -7.06 -13.30
C VAL A 8 13.59 -7.87 -13.94
N GLY A 9 13.52 -8.14 -15.25
CA GLY A 9 14.62 -8.80 -15.97
C GLY A 9 15.93 -8.00 -15.91
N LEU A 10 15.86 -6.69 -16.13
CA LEU A 10 17.00 -5.78 -16.03
C LEU A 10 17.58 -5.68 -14.61
N ALA A 11 16.71 -5.69 -13.59
CA ALA A 11 17.11 -5.69 -12.19
C ALA A 11 17.89 -6.95 -11.81
N LYS A 12 17.39 -8.12 -12.25
CA LYS A 12 18.04 -9.42 -12.01
C LYS A 12 19.41 -9.53 -12.67
N LEU A 13 19.56 -9.01 -13.89
CA LEU A 13 20.84 -9.01 -14.60
C LEU A 13 21.92 -8.18 -13.90
N THR A 14 21.54 -7.18 -13.10
CA THR A 14 22.48 -6.22 -12.51
C THR A 14 22.65 -6.37 -10.99
N GLY A 15 22.00 -7.37 -10.39
CA GLY A 15 21.96 -7.59 -8.95
C GLY A 15 21.26 -6.47 -8.18
N LEU A 16 20.30 -5.79 -8.82
CA LEU A 16 19.46 -4.74 -8.25
C LEU A 16 18.04 -5.24 -7.95
N ASP A 17 17.83 -6.55 -7.95
CA ASP A 17 16.56 -7.23 -7.74
C ASP A 17 15.93 -6.92 -6.38
N GLU A 18 16.72 -6.90 -5.30
CA GLU A 18 16.23 -6.54 -3.96
C GLU A 18 15.80 -5.06 -3.92
N LYS A 19 16.66 -4.19 -4.41
CA LYS A 19 16.48 -2.73 -4.33
C LYS A 19 15.34 -2.22 -5.22
N LEU A 20 15.21 -2.76 -6.44
CA LEU A 20 14.14 -2.40 -7.36
C LEU A 20 12.87 -3.23 -7.13
N GLY A 21 12.95 -4.40 -6.51
CA GLY A 21 11.81 -5.29 -6.27
C GLY A 21 10.71 -4.65 -5.45
N ASP A 22 11.06 -3.93 -4.39
CA ASP A 22 10.11 -3.19 -3.55
C ASP A 22 9.39 -2.08 -4.32
N TRP A 23 10.10 -1.39 -5.23
CA TRP A 23 9.52 -0.30 -6.01
C TRP A 23 8.70 -0.79 -7.20
N LEU A 24 9.10 -1.91 -7.81
CA LEU A 24 8.42 -2.57 -8.92
C LEU A 24 7.22 -3.42 -8.48
N SER A 25 7.05 -3.65 -7.17
CA SER A 25 5.84 -4.27 -6.58
C SER A 25 4.94 -3.27 -5.85
N GLY A 26 5.39 -2.03 -5.69
CA GLY A 26 4.67 -0.97 -4.98
C GLY A 26 3.51 -0.35 -5.76
N SER A 27 2.81 0.57 -5.10
CA SER A 27 1.60 1.24 -5.64
C SER A 27 1.81 2.01 -6.95
N ASN A 28 3.06 2.38 -7.29
CA ASN A 28 3.42 3.01 -8.57
C ASN A 28 4.44 2.19 -9.39
N ALA A 29 4.34 0.86 -9.30
CA ALA A 29 5.20 -0.10 -10.00
C ALA A 29 5.37 0.19 -11.50
N ALA A 30 4.28 0.54 -12.19
CA ALA A 30 4.31 0.84 -13.63
C ALA A 30 5.15 2.09 -13.95
N GLY A 31 5.04 3.14 -13.11
CA GLY A 31 5.82 4.36 -13.26
C GLY A 31 7.32 4.13 -13.05
N VAL A 32 7.66 3.37 -12.02
CA VAL A 32 9.06 2.98 -11.74
C VAL A 32 9.61 2.11 -12.86
N ALA A 33 8.85 1.12 -13.33
CA ALA A 33 9.27 0.22 -14.41
C ALA A 33 9.59 0.99 -15.70
N ASN A 34 8.77 1.95 -16.09
CA ASN A 34 9.02 2.78 -17.26
C ASN A 34 10.31 3.59 -17.12
N LYS A 35 10.56 4.18 -15.94
CA LYS A 35 11.78 4.96 -15.71
C LYS A 35 13.04 4.09 -15.72
N VAL A 36 12.97 2.87 -15.17
CA VAL A 36 14.07 1.89 -15.21
C VAL A 36 14.36 1.47 -16.66
N ILE A 37 13.32 1.24 -17.47
CA ILE A 37 13.47 0.97 -18.90
C ILE A 37 14.11 2.15 -19.63
N ASP A 38 13.73 3.40 -19.32
CA ASP A 38 14.31 4.58 -19.96
C ASP A 38 15.79 4.78 -19.61
N ILE A 39 16.19 4.44 -18.38
CA ILE A 39 17.61 4.39 -18.00
C ILE A 39 18.34 3.34 -18.85
N ALA A 40 17.77 2.14 -19.02
CA ALA A 40 18.36 1.09 -19.84
C ALA A 40 18.49 1.51 -21.32
N LYS A 41 17.48 2.19 -21.88
CA LYS A 41 17.55 2.75 -23.25
C LYS A 41 18.65 3.80 -23.37
N THR A 42 18.82 4.64 -22.35
CA THR A 42 19.86 5.69 -22.35
C THR A 42 21.27 5.10 -22.33
N VAL A 43 21.47 4.01 -21.57
CA VAL A 43 22.78 3.35 -21.44
C VAL A 43 23.11 2.48 -22.65
N THR A 44 22.12 1.78 -23.20
CA THR A 44 22.33 0.85 -24.34
C THR A 44 22.26 1.53 -25.71
N GLY A 45 21.65 2.71 -25.81
CA GLY A 45 21.36 3.38 -27.09
C GLY A 45 20.24 2.72 -27.91
N THR A 46 19.68 1.61 -27.43
CA THR A 46 18.65 0.83 -28.12
C THR A 46 17.26 1.33 -27.73
N LYS A 47 16.41 1.63 -28.72
CA LYS A 47 15.05 2.12 -28.50
C LYS A 47 14.04 1.01 -28.19
N ASP A 48 14.38 -0.23 -28.50
CA ASP A 48 13.49 -1.37 -28.43
C ASP A 48 13.51 -2.03 -27.04
N PRO A 49 12.40 -1.99 -26.27
CA PRO A 49 12.37 -2.53 -24.91
C PRO A 49 12.61 -4.03 -24.80
N ALA A 50 12.31 -4.79 -25.87
CA ALA A 50 12.48 -6.24 -25.87
C ALA A 50 13.95 -6.65 -25.95
N ASN A 51 14.79 -5.88 -26.64
CA ASN A 51 16.20 -6.18 -26.86
C ASN A 51 17.12 -5.61 -25.76
N LEU A 52 16.58 -4.86 -24.79
CA LEU A 52 17.38 -4.25 -23.72
C LEU A 52 18.03 -5.30 -22.82
N VAL A 53 17.27 -6.35 -22.47
CA VAL A 53 17.73 -7.44 -21.60
C VAL A 53 18.87 -8.19 -22.29
N ASP A 54 18.76 -8.45 -23.59
CA ASP A 54 19.77 -9.16 -24.38
C ASP A 54 21.01 -8.30 -24.65
N ALA A 55 20.83 -6.99 -24.88
CA ALA A 55 21.93 -6.05 -25.05
C ALA A 55 22.76 -5.87 -23.76
N LEU A 56 22.10 -5.89 -22.60
CA LEU A 56 22.76 -5.81 -21.30
C LEU A 56 23.37 -7.14 -20.89
N SER A 57 22.72 -8.28 -21.15
CA SER A 57 23.29 -9.60 -20.83
C SER A 57 24.60 -9.89 -21.60
N SER A 58 24.72 -9.36 -22.82
CA SER A 58 25.87 -9.60 -23.70
C SER A 58 27.10 -8.73 -23.39
N ASN A 59 26.99 -7.73 -22.51
CA ASN A 59 28.08 -6.78 -22.27
C ASN A 59 28.18 -6.33 -20.79
N ASP A 60 29.18 -6.87 -20.09
CA ASP A 60 29.46 -6.61 -18.68
C ASP A 60 29.67 -5.11 -18.36
N THR A 61 30.26 -4.37 -19.30
CA THR A 61 30.47 -2.91 -19.13
C THR A 61 29.16 -2.14 -19.14
N LEU A 62 28.20 -2.54 -19.98
CA LEU A 62 26.87 -1.93 -20.03
C LEU A 62 26.05 -2.27 -18.79
N GLN A 63 26.20 -3.46 -18.22
CA GLN A 63 25.56 -3.82 -16.94
C GLN A 63 26.06 -2.93 -15.81
N THR A 64 27.38 -2.70 -15.74
CA THR A 64 27.97 -1.82 -14.73
C THR A 64 27.52 -0.37 -14.91
N GLN A 65 27.48 0.14 -16.15
CA GLN A 65 26.99 1.49 -16.45
C GLN A 65 25.50 1.65 -16.11
N PHE A 66 24.68 0.64 -16.42
CA PHE A 66 23.27 0.65 -16.08
C PHE A 66 23.08 0.62 -14.57
N ARG A 67 23.80 -0.26 -13.86
CA ARG A 67 23.77 -0.32 -12.40
C ARG A 67 24.11 1.03 -11.79
N LEU A 68 25.17 1.68 -12.27
CA LEU A 68 25.61 2.99 -11.79
C LEU A 68 24.58 4.08 -12.13
N ALA A 69 23.97 4.03 -13.31
CA ALA A 69 22.92 4.97 -13.71
C ALA A 69 21.63 4.83 -12.87
N VAL A 70 21.25 3.60 -12.50
CA VAL A 70 20.13 3.35 -11.60
C VAL A 70 20.45 3.84 -10.18
N LEU A 71 21.65 3.58 -9.67
CA LEU A 71 22.09 4.07 -8.35
C LEU A 71 22.14 5.62 -8.31
N ASN A 72 22.61 6.27 -9.36
CA ASN A 72 22.62 7.73 -9.44
C ASN A 72 21.21 8.35 -9.48
N LYS A 73 20.21 7.60 -9.92
CA LYS A 73 18.80 8.03 -9.97
C LYS A 73 17.95 7.40 -8.88
N GLU A 74 18.57 6.80 -7.88
CA GLU A 74 17.91 6.09 -6.80
C GLU A 74 16.86 6.97 -6.10
N GLN A 75 17.25 8.20 -5.75
CA GLN A 75 16.36 9.14 -5.06
C GLN A 75 15.14 9.50 -5.91
N GLU A 76 15.32 9.67 -7.23
CA GLU A 76 14.23 9.97 -8.16
C GLU A 76 13.26 8.79 -8.26
N LEU A 77 13.78 7.57 -8.34
CA LEU A 77 12.99 6.33 -8.38
C LEU A 77 12.23 6.10 -7.06
N ALA A 78 12.87 6.36 -5.92
CA ALA A 78 12.24 6.27 -4.59
C ALA A 78 11.08 7.27 -4.44
N ILE A 79 11.29 8.53 -4.87
CA ILE A 79 10.23 9.55 -4.85
C ILE A 79 9.09 9.13 -5.79
N LEU A 80 9.41 8.62 -6.99
CA LEU A 80 8.41 8.16 -7.95
C LEU A 80 7.59 6.98 -7.42
N ALA A 81 8.22 6.03 -6.73
CA ALA A 81 7.55 4.89 -6.09
C ALA A 81 6.56 5.34 -5.00
N LEU A 82 6.86 6.43 -4.30
CA LEU A 82 6.04 7.00 -3.22
C LEU A 82 4.95 7.98 -3.71
N LYS A 83 4.97 8.38 -4.98
CA LYS A 83 4.08 9.42 -5.52
C LYS A 83 2.59 9.07 -5.38
N ASN A 84 2.21 7.79 -5.49
CA ASN A 84 0.82 7.36 -5.27
C ASN A 84 0.41 7.39 -3.79
N VAL A 85 1.35 7.21 -2.86
CA VAL A 85 1.10 7.37 -1.41
C VAL A 85 0.91 8.84 -1.04
N GLN A 86 1.61 9.74 -1.73
CA GLN A 86 1.43 11.19 -1.57
C GLN A 86 0.03 11.62 -2.03
N GLY A 87 -0.54 11.01 -3.07
CA GLY A 87 -1.92 11.29 -3.52
C GLY A 87 -2.97 11.06 -2.42
N ALA A 88 -2.81 10.00 -1.61
CA ALA A 88 -3.72 9.74 -0.48
C ALA A 88 -3.61 10.81 0.60
N ARG A 89 -2.39 11.29 0.90
CA ARG A 89 -2.17 12.39 1.86
C ARG A 89 -2.65 13.74 1.31
N GLN A 90 -2.47 14.00 0.01
CA GLN A 90 -2.96 15.19 -0.66
C GLN A 90 -4.49 15.21 -0.77
N MET A 91 -5.13 14.07 -1.00
CA MET A 91 -6.59 13.95 -0.93
C MET A 91 -7.09 14.30 0.47
N GLN A 92 -6.41 13.83 1.51
CA GLN A 92 -6.76 14.18 2.89
C GLN A 92 -6.51 15.66 3.19
N GLN A 93 -5.41 16.25 2.72
CA GLN A 93 -5.13 17.68 2.86
C GLN A 93 -6.17 18.53 2.10
N ALA A 94 -6.48 18.20 0.85
CA ALA A 94 -7.50 18.89 0.06
C ALA A 94 -8.91 18.77 0.67
N ALA A 95 -9.26 17.58 1.20
CA ALA A 95 -10.51 17.40 1.94
C ALA A 95 -10.55 18.23 3.24
N LEU A 96 -9.41 18.42 3.91
CA LEU A 96 -9.28 19.29 5.08
C LEU A 96 -9.21 20.79 4.73
N ASP A 97 -8.85 21.16 3.50
CA ASP A 97 -8.77 22.56 3.04
C ASP A 97 -10.09 23.09 2.45
N GLN A 98 -11.02 22.23 1.97
CA GLN A 98 -12.27 22.70 1.37
C GLN A 98 -13.17 23.49 2.35
N ASP A 99 -13.98 24.47 1.94
CA ASP A 99 -14.77 25.24 2.92
C ASP A 99 -15.99 24.50 3.52
N ASP A 100 -16.40 23.38 2.93
CA ASP A 100 -17.54 22.61 3.39
C ASP A 100 -17.22 21.82 4.67
N ARG A 101 -17.73 22.36 5.79
CA ARG A 101 -17.60 21.83 7.16
C ARG A 101 -18.27 20.47 7.34
N VAL A 102 -19.28 20.12 6.53
CA VAL A 102 -20.00 18.86 6.65
C VAL A 102 -19.13 17.71 6.18
N ALA A 103 -18.50 17.84 5.01
CA ALA A 103 -17.59 16.83 4.48
C ALA A 103 -16.37 16.60 5.39
N LYS A 104 -15.74 17.67 5.92
CA LYS A 104 -14.62 17.55 6.86
C LYS A 104 -14.97 16.75 8.11
N ARG A 105 -16.19 16.90 8.59
CA ARG A 105 -16.66 16.30 9.84
C ARG A 105 -17.50 15.05 9.62
N PHE A 106 -17.69 14.62 8.37
CA PHE A 106 -18.50 13.45 8.04
C PHE A 106 -18.03 12.22 8.81
N ILE A 107 -16.72 11.99 8.93
CA ILE A 107 -16.19 10.85 9.69
C ILE A 107 -16.60 10.90 11.16
N TYR A 108 -16.65 12.10 11.77
CA TYR A 108 -17.08 12.29 13.15
C TYR A 108 -18.59 12.10 13.27
N TYR A 109 -19.39 12.65 12.36
CA TYR A 109 -20.84 12.44 12.34
C TYR A 109 -21.21 10.98 12.14
N PHE A 110 -20.54 10.29 11.23
CA PHE A 110 -20.70 8.86 10.98
C PHE A 110 -20.33 8.04 12.22
N SER A 111 -19.20 8.36 12.85
CA SER A 111 -18.76 7.71 14.10
C SER A 111 -19.76 7.94 15.24
N TRP A 112 -20.24 9.18 15.40
CA TRP A 112 -21.25 9.53 16.41
C TRP A 112 -22.59 8.83 16.16
N PHE A 113 -23.04 8.75 14.91
CA PHE A 113 -24.26 8.04 14.54
C PHE A 113 -24.20 6.58 14.98
N TRP A 114 -23.12 5.87 14.63
CA TRP A 114 -22.97 4.46 14.99
C TRP A 114 -22.74 4.25 16.48
N ALA A 115 -22.01 5.15 17.16
CA ALA A 115 -21.84 5.09 18.60
C ALA A 115 -23.18 5.24 19.32
N ILE A 116 -23.98 6.25 18.97
CA ILE A 116 -25.30 6.49 19.56
C ILE A 116 -26.25 5.33 19.23
N ALA A 117 -26.31 4.87 17.97
CA ALA A 117 -27.17 3.76 17.57
C ALA A 117 -26.82 2.47 18.34
N THR A 118 -25.54 2.19 18.52
CA THR A 118 -25.05 1.03 19.28
C THR A 118 -25.39 1.17 20.77
N SER A 119 -25.14 2.33 21.37
CA SER A 119 -25.49 2.58 22.78
C SER A 119 -27.00 2.50 23.03
N LEU A 120 -27.82 3.04 22.12
CA LEU A 120 -29.28 2.94 22.22
C LEU A 120 -29.76 1.49 22.06
N TYR A 121 -29.16 0.73 21.14
CA TYR A 121 -29.48 -0.68 20.99
C TYR A 121 -29.16 -1.47 22.26
N ILE A 122 -27.96 -1.29 22.83
CA ILE A 122 -27.56 -1.94 24.09
C ILE A 122 -28.49 -1.53 25.23
N ALA A 123 -28.83 -0.25 25.35
CA ALA A 123 -29.76 0.23 26.35
C ALA A 123 -31.17 -0.40 26.19
N ALA A 124 -31.67 -0.50 24.95
CA ALA A 124 -32.97 -1.09 24.66
C ALA A 124 -33.03 -2.56 25.10
N ILE A 125 -32.05 -3.39 24.71
CA ILE A 125 -32.05 -4.81 25.09
C ILE A 125 -31.73 -5.05 26.57
N THR A 126 -31.16 -4.06 27.28
CA THR A 126 -30.84 -4.17 28.71
C THR A 126 -32.01 -3.75 29.61
N PHE A 127 -32.77 -2.73 29.20
CA PHE A 127 -33.79 -2.11 30.06
C PHE A 127 -35.23 -2.27 29.56
N VAL A 128 -35.46 -2.78 28.35
CA VAL A 128 -36.79 -2.99 27.77
C VAL A 128 -37.04 -4.48 27.65
N ASP A 129 -38.27 -4.91 27.97
CA ASP A 129 -38.70 -6.29 27.79
C ASP A 129 -38.65 -6.67 26.31
N ILE A 130 -37.89 -7.72 26.02
CA ILE A 130 -37.71 -8.23 24.66
C ILE A 130 -38.90 -9.16 24.34
N PRO A 131 -39.58 -8.99 23.20
CA PRO A 131 -40.66 -9.87 22.80
C PRO A 131 -40.21 -11.34 22.69
N GLU A 132 -41.05 -12.27 23.14
CA GLU A 132 -40.79 -13.70 23.01
C GLU A 132 -40.48 -14.05 21.54
N GLY A 133 -39.41 -14.84 21.35
CA GLY A 133 -38.90 -15.22 20.04
C GLY A 133 -37.87 -14.26 19.43
N SER A 134 -37.68 -13.06 20.02
CA SER A 134 -36.67 -12.10 19.55
C SER A 134 -35.36 -12.09 20.34
N GLU A 135 -35.32 -12.76 21.50
CA GLU A 135 -34.14 -12.83 22.39
C GLU A 135 -32.87 -13.28 21.67
N ARG A 136 -32.97 -14.32 20.83
CA ARG A 136 -31.80 -14.84 20.08
C ARG A 136 -31.23 -13.80 19.11
N PHE A 137 -32.09 -12.96 18.51
CA PHE A 137 -31.61 -11.88 17.65
C PHE A 137 -30.91 -10.81 18.48
N ALA A 138 -31.43 -10.50 19.67
CA ALA A 138 -30.82 -9.56 20.60
C ALA A 138 -29.40 -9.98 20.98
N ASP A 139 -29.23 -11.23 21.41
CA ASP A 139 -27.94 -11.81 21.81
C ASP A 139 -26.94 -11.85 20.65
N THR A 140 -27.39 -12.25 19.46
CA THR A 140 -26.53 -12.34 18.27
C THR A 140 -25.98 -10.97 17.88
N ILE A 141 -26.83 -9.94 17.89
CA ILE A 141 -26.43 -8.58 17.54
C ILE A 141 -25.51 -8.00 18.63
N LEU A 142 -25.81 -8.21 19.92
CA LEU A 142 -24.94 -7.78 21.02
C LEU A 142 -23.56 -8.43 20.93
N GLY A 143 -23.50 -9.75 20.69
CA GLY A 143 -22.25 -10.48 20.51
C GLY A 143 -21.44 -9.98 19.31
N PHE A 144 -22.09 -9.71 18.18
CA PHE A 144 -21.45 -9.14 16.99
C PHE A 144 -20.86 -7.75 17.27
N LEU A 145 -21.63 -6.85 17.90
CA LEU A 145 -21.19 -5.48 18.21
C LEU A 145 -19.98 -5.48 19.15
N LEU A 146 -20.01 -6.29 20.22
CA LEU A 146 -18.88 -6.42 21.13
C LEU A 146 -17.66 -7.04 20.45
N GLY A 147 -17.85 -8.13 19.71
CA GLY A 147 -16.77 -8.85 19.04
C GLY A 147 -16.05 -7.99 17.98
N THR A 148 -16.80 -7.29 17.15
CA THR A 148 -16.24 -6.39 16.13
C THR A 148 -15.55 -5.18 16.73
N THR A 149 -16.13 -4.56 17.76
CA THR A 149 -15.54 -3.37 18.39
C THR A 149 -14.25 -3.70 19.13
N LEU A 150 -14.25 -4.76 19.95
CA LEU A 150 -13.04 -5.22 20.62
C LEU A 150 -11.99 -5.71 19.62
N GLY A 151 -12.41 -6.44 18.58
CA GLY A 151 -11.54 -6.87 17.49
C GLY A 151 -10.87 -5.70 16.77
N ALA A 152 -11.62 -4.64 16.47
CA ALA A 152 -11.08 -3.43 15.84
C ALA A 152 -10.07 -2.70 16.75
N ILE A 153 -10.37 -2.58 18.04
CA ILE A 153 -9.46 -1.98 19.04
C ILE A 153 -8.17 -2.80 19.14
N LEU A 154 -8.28 -4.11 19.31
CA LEU A 154 -7.11 -4.98 19.40
C LEU A 154 -6.28 -4.96 18.11
N ASN A 155 -6.93 -4.92 16.94
CA ASN A 155 -6.23 -4.78 15.66
C ASN A 155 -5.51 -3.42 15.55
N PHE A 156 -6.15 -2.33 15.97
CA PHE A 156 -5.52 -1.01 15.99
C PHE A 156 -4.24 -0.99 16.85
N PHE A 157 -4.32 -1.53 18.08
CA PHE A 157 -3.20 -1.50 19.02
C PHE A 157 -2.13 -2.57 18.73
N TYR A 158 -2.51 -3.78 18.31
CA TYR A 158 -1.60 -4.92 18.20
C TYR A 158 -1.36 -5.40 16.76
N GLY A 159 -2.27 -5.13 15.83
CA GLY A 159 -2.18 -5.51 14.41
C GLY A 159 -1.18 -4.68 13.60
N SER A 160 -0.91 -3.43 13.99
CA SER A 160 0.14 -2.61 13.37
C SER A 160 1.55 -3.18 13.55
N SER A 161 1.77 -4.00 14.59
CA SER A 161 3.06 -4.66 14.84
C SER A 161 3.34 -5.83 13.89
N GLN A 162 2.31 -6.55 13.43
CA GLN A 162 2.44 -7.67 12.49
C GLN A 162 2.93 -7.18 11.12
N GLY A 163 2.42 -6.06 10.61
CA GLY A 163 2.86 -5.50 9.33
C GLY A 163 4.35 -5.10 9.32
N SER A 164 4.84 -4.55 10.43
CA SER A 164 6.26 -4.23 10.61
C SER A 164 7.11 -5.49 10.76
N LYS A 165 6.64 -6.49 11.52
CA LYS A 165 7.31 -7.79 11.67
C LYS A 165 7.40 -8.55 10.35
N SER A 166 6.33 -8.61 9.55
CA SER A 166 6.38 -9.25 8.23
C SER A 166 7.38 -8.59 7.30
N LYS A 167 7.53 -7.26 7.36
CA LYS A 167 8.59 -6.55 6.63
C LYS A 167 9.98 -6.92 7.16
N THR A 168 10.17 -7.00 8.47
CA THR A 168 11.44 -7.40 9.09
C THR A 168 11.81 -8.87 8.81
N ASP A 169 10.85 -9.79 8.84
CA ASP A 169 11.04 -11.21 8.52
C ASP A 169 11.35 -11.43 7.05
N LEU A 170 10.72 -10.67 6.14
CA LEU A 170 11.08 -10.66 4.73
C LEU A 170 12.54 -10.24 4.55
N ILE A 171 12.99 -9.18 5.25
CA ILE A 171 14.39 -8.73 5.22
C ILE A 171 15.35 -9.79 5.83
N GLY A 172 14.91 -10.50 6.86
CA GLY A 172 15.73 -11.54 7.53
C GLY A 172 15.92 -12.81 6.72
N ARG A 173 15.01 -13.13 5.79
CA ARG A 173 15.10 -14.34 4.93
C ARG A 173 16.06 -14.20 3.75
N TYR A 174 16.57 -12.99 3.46
CA TYR A 174 17.53 -12.73 2.40
C TYR A 174 18.96 -12.46 2.93
N LYS A 175 19.21 -12.75 4.21
CA LYS A 175 20.57 -12.89 4.77
C LYS A 175 20.97 -14.37 4.83
#